data_AF-A0A382SJZ6-F1
#
_entry.id   AF-A0A382SJZ6-F1
#
_cell.length_a   1.000
_cell.length_b   1.000
_cell.length_c   1.000
_cell.angle_alpha   90.00
_cell.angle_beta   90.00
_cell.angle_gamma   90.00
#
_symmetry.space_group_name_H-M   'P 1'
#
loop_
_entity.id
_entity.type
_entity.pdbx_description
1 polymer ?
#
loop_
_entity_poly.entity_id
_entity_poly.type
_entity_poly.pdbx_seq_one_letter_code
_entity_poly.pdbx_strand_id
1 'polypeptide(L)'
;MIITRTPFRVTLGGGGTDLPSFYSKYGGFIFSFALDKYMFIYVNRPIVDDMIRIKYSQSETVASLNEVKHDIARVCMEKTGFTKGLEITSMADIPAGSGLGSSSTYTVGLLNALHTMKRDYIPLYELAEEACYIEMEKLKKPMGKQDQYLAAYGGFTVLKIARDGSVVVEKANVSYNTIEN
;
A
#
# COMPACT_ATOMS: atom_id res chain seq x y z
N MET A 1 -6.83 1.14 -19.21
CA MET A 1 -7.39 1.07 -17.84
C MET A 1 -6.69 -0.06 -17.09
N ILE A 2 -6.25 0.19 -15.84
CA ILE A 2 -5.68 -0.80 -14.92
C ILE A 2 -6.56 -0.84 -13.68
N ILE A 3 -6.79 -2.05 -13.14
CA ILE A 3 -7.52 -2.25 -11.89
C ILE A 3 -6.63 -3.11 -10.99
N THR A 4 -6.39 -2.65 -9.77
CA THR A 4 -5.71 -3.45 -8.74
C THR A 4 -6.65 -3.76 -7.60
N ARG A 5 -6.45 -4.94 -7.01
CA ARG A 5 -7.18 -5.40 -5.84
C ARG A 5 -6.14 -5.76 -4.77
N THR A 6 -6.14 -5.03 -3.66
CA THR A 6 -5.14 -5.16 -2.60
C THR A 6 -5.85 -5.54 -1.30
N PRO A 7 -5.48 -6.63 -0.62
CA PRO A 7 -6.21 -7.10 0.55
C PRO A 7 -5.93 -6.24 1.78
N PHE A 8 -6.93 -6.12 2.66
CA PHE A 8 -6.74 -5.67 4.03
C PHE A 8 -6.13 -6.78 4.88
N ARG A 9 -5.68 -6.45 6.09
CA ARG A 9 -4.90 -7.36 6.95
C ARG A 9 -5.27 -7.23 8.42
N VAL A 10 -5.13 -8.33 9.15
CA VAL A 10 -5.22 -8.39 10.62
C VAL A 10 -3.92 -8.91 11.18
N THR A 11 -3.33 -8.18 12.11
CA THR A 11 -2.13 -8.60 12.84
C THR A 11 -2.53 -9.50 14.00
N LEU A 12 -2.02 -10.73 14.01
CA LEU A 12 -2.26 -11.71 15.06
C LEU A 12 -1.23 -11.61 16.19
N GLY A 13 0.00 -11.22 15.88
CA GLY A 13 1.07 -11.13 16.86
C GLY A 13 2.21 -10.19 16.43
N GLY A 14 2.82 -9.56 17.43
CA GLY A 14 4.03 -8.75 17.26
C GLY A 14 3.80 -7.33 16.73
N GLY A 15 2.55 -6.88 16.59
CA GLY A 15 2.21 -5.51 16.21
C GLY A 15 2.92 -4.49 17.10
N GLY A 16 3.55 -3.48 16.47
CA GLY A 16 4.35 -2.46 17.16
C GLY A 16 5.84 -2.79 17.21
N THR A 17 6.24 -4.06 17.04
CA THR A 17 7.67 -4.41 16.91
C THR A 17 8.27 -3.97 15.58
N ASP A 18 7.42 -3.65 14.60
CA ASP A 18 7.75 -3.09 13.29
C ASP A 18 8.02 -1.58 13.29
N LEU A 19 7.86 -0.92 14.44
CA LEU A 19 8.21 0.49 14.59
C LEU A 19 9.74 0.68 14.62
N PRO A 20 10.29 1.71 13.93
CA PRO A 20 11.73 2.00 13.96
C PRO A 20 12.32 2.15 15.35
N SER A 21 11.55 2.70 16.29
CA SER A 21 11.95 2.84 17.70
C SER A 21 12.13 1.52 18.44
N PHE A 22 11.54 0.44 17.94
CA PHE A 22 11.60 -0.91 18.51
C PHE A 22 12.56 -1.81 17.75
N TYR A 23 12.35 -2.03 16.43
CA TYR A 23 13.15 -3.01 15.69
C TYR A 23 14.63 -2.64 15.67
N SER A 24 14.99 -1.35 15.68
CA SER A 24 16.41 -0.93 15.70
C SER A 24 17.17 -1.44 16.92
N LYS A 25 16.47 -1.73 18.03
CA LYS A 25 17.05 -2.23 19.27
C LYS A 25 16.97 -3.74 19.38
N TYR A 26 15.85 -4.33 19.00
CA TYR A 26 15.53 -5.74 19.32
C TYR A 26 15.32 -6.64 18.10
N GLY A 27 15.21 -6.07 16.91
CA GLY A 27 14.54 -6.71 15.78
C GLY A 27 13.01 -6.68 15.95
N GLY A 28 12.29 -7.04 14.89
CA GLY A 28 10.84 -7.09 14.85
C GLY A 28 10.34 -8.42 14.33
N PHE A 29 9.13 -8.78 14.74
CA PHE A 29 8.44 -9.97 14.31
C PHE A 29 6.96 -9.63 14.13
N ILE A 30 6.38 -9.96 12.99
CA ILE A 30 4.94 -9.79 12.75
C ILE A 30 4.38 -11.12 12.26
N PHE A 31 3.26 -11.55 12.82
CA PHE A 31 2.45 -12.62 12.25
C PHE A 31 1.05 -12.07 11.97
N SER A 32 0.56 -12.26 10.75
CA SER A 32 -0.68 -11.66 10.26
C SER A 32 -1.33 -12.53 9.20
N PHE A 33 -2.61 -12.26 8.92
CA PHE A 33 -3.30 -12.78 7.75
C PHE A 33 -4.03 -11.65 7.00
N ALA A 34 -4.17 -11.84 5.69
CA ALA A 34 -4.98 -10.99 4.82
C ALA A 34 -6.46 -11.39 4.86
N LEU A 35 -7.35 -10.39 4.78
CA LEU A 35 -8.80 -10.56 4.77
C LEU A 35 -9.33 -10.79 3.36
N ASP A 36 -10.54 -11.36 3.29
CA ASP A 36 -11.39 -11.41 2.09
C ASP A 36 -12.06 -10.04 1.78
N LYS A 37 -11.40 -8.95 2.17
CA LYS A 37 -11.83 -7.56 2.02
C LYS A 37 -10.70 -6.77 1.39
N TYR A 38 -11.04 -5.87 0.47
CA TYR A 38 -10.06 -5.29 -0.43
C TYR A 38 -10.20 -3.78 -0.61
N MET A 39 -9.07 -3.15 -0.92
CA MET A 39 -9.00 -1.87 -1.60
C MET A 39 -8.90 -2.11 -3.11
N PHE A 40 -9.81 -1.51 -3.85
CA PHE A 40 -9.82 -1.49 -5.30
C PHE A 40 -9.35 -0.13 -5.78
N ILE A 41 -8.31 -0.12 -6.62
CA ILE A 41 -7.83 1.09 -7.28
C ILE A 41 -8.01 0.93 -8.78
N TYR A 42 -8.68 1.90 -9.38
CA TYR A 42 -8.91 2.02 -10.81
C TYR A 42 -8.04 3.17 -11.31
N VAL A 43 -7.18 2.90 -12.29
CA VAL A 43 -6.37 3.93 -12.94
C VAL A 43 -6.65 3.94 -14.44
N ASN A 44 -7.01 5.11 -14.96
CA ASN A 44 -7.26 5.34 -16.37
C ASN A 44 -6.49 6.57 -16.88
N ARG A 45 -6.25 6.62 -18.20
CA ARG A 45 -5.80 7.82 -18.89
C ARG A 45 -6.97 8.35 -19.73
N PRO A 46 -7.67 9.40 -19.27
CA PRO A 46 -8.72 10.02 -20.05
C PRO A 46 -8.18 10.53 -21.40
N ILE A 47 -8.99 10.43 -22.46
CA ILE A 47 -8.64 10.94 -23.79
C ILE A 47 -9.10 12.40 -23.96
N VAL A 48 -10.05 12.84 -23.14
CA VAL A 48 -10.78 14.10 -23.31
C VAL A 48 -9.96 15.34 -22.93
N ASP A 49 -9.06 15.24 -21.96
CA ASP A 49 -8.18 16.30 -21.49
C ASP A 49 -7.02 15.73 -20.65
N ASP A 50 -6.11 16.62 -20.25
CA ASP A 50 -4.93 16.30 -19.43
C ASP A 50 -5.17 16.49 -17.91
N MET A 51 -6.43 16.60 -17.45
CA MET A 51 -6.71 16.86 -16.03
C MET A 51 -6.42 15.62 -15.16
N ILE A 52 -6.03 15.87 -13.92
CA ILE A 52 -5.92 14.84 -12.89
C ILE A 52 -7.25 14.74 -12.16
N ARG A 53 -7.80 13.53 -12.11
CA ARG A 53 -9.05 13.21 -11.42
C ARG A 53 -8.79 12.19 -10.34
N ILE A 54 -9.12 12.49 -9.09
CA ILE A 54 -8.94 11.56 -7.97
C ILE A 54 -10.25 11.47 -7.20
N LYS A 55 -10.82 10.26 -7.15
CA LYS A 55 -12.06 9.96 -6.45
C LYS A 55 -11.81 8.98 -5.32
N TYR A 56 -12.10 9.42 -4.11
CA TYR A 56 -12.00 8.69 -2.85
C TYR A 56 -13.20 9.09 -1.96
N SER A 57 -13.01 9.37 -0.67
CA SER A 57 -14.05 10.00 0.17
C SER A 57 -14.42 11.41 -0.29
N GLN A 58 -13.59 12.02 -1.14
CA GLN A 58 -13.86 13.28 -1.85
C GLN A 58 -13.58 13.09 -3.33
N SER A 59 -13.96 14.09 -4.14
CA SER A 59 -13.63 14.12 -5.57
C SER A 59 -12.80 15.36 -5.87
N GLU A 60 -11.67 15.16 -6.53
CA GLU A 60 -10.76 16.20 -6.95
C GLU A 60 -10.61 16.16 -8.48
N THR A 61 -10.69 17.32 -9.12
CA THR A 61 -10.36 17.50 -10.54
C THR A 61 -9.45 18.72 -10.65
N VAL A 62 -8.18 18.52 -10.96
CA VAL A 62 -7.15 19.56 -10.93
C VAL A 62 -6.29 19.56 -12.19
N ALA A 63 -5.71 20.71 -12.53
CA ALA A 63 -4.92 20.85 -13.74
C ALA A 63 -3.46 20.42 -13.56
N SER A 64 -2.96 20.45 -12.31
CA SER A 64 -1.56 20.12 -12.00
C SER A 64 -1.44 19.22 -10.77
N LEU A 65 -0.36 18.43 -10.72
CA LEU A 65 -0.07 17.53 -9.61
C LEU A 65 0.08 18.25 -8.25
N ASN A 66 0.52 19.51 -8.27
CA ASN A 66 0.73 20.31 -7.05
C ASN A 66 -0.60 20.74 -6.40
N GLU A 67 -1.70 20.75 -7.15
CA GLU A 67 -3.04 21.09 -6.65
C GLU A 67 -3.75 19.89 -6.01
N VAL A 68 -3.23 18.67 -6.19
CA VAL A 68 -3.80 17.45 -5.58
C VAL A 68 -3.68 17.52 -4.06
N LYS A 69 -4.82 17.46 -3.37
CA LYS A 69 -4.90 17.44 -1.90
C LYS A 69 -4.68 16.06 -1.33
N HIS A 70 -5.00 15.00 -2.06
CA HIS A 70 -4.74 13.64 -1.60
C HIS A 70 -3.22 13.32 -1.58
N ASP A 71 -2.59 13.51 -0.42
CA ASP A 71 -1.13 13.42 -0.24
C ASP A 71 -0.49 12.12 -0.76
N ILE A 72 -1.07 10.95 -0.42
CA ILE A 72 -0.53 9.66 -0.88
C ILE A 72 -0.57 9.58 -2.40
N ALA A 73 -1.71 9.89 -3.02
CA ALA A 73 -1.88 9.86 -4.46
C ALA A 73 -0.89 10.80 -5.16
N ARG A 74 -0.75 12.02 -4.64
CA ARG A 74 0.20 13.01 -5.15
C ARG A 74 1.63 12.48 -5.14
N VAL A 75 2.10 11.94 -4.02
CA VAL A 75 3.47 11.42 -3.90
C VAL A 75 3.68 10.15 -4.73
N CYS A 76 2.70 9.25 -4.82
CA CYS A 76 2.77 8.07 -5.69
C CYS A 76 2.87 8.47 -7.18
N MET A 77 2.08 9.45 -7.61
CA MET A 77 2.12 10.01 -8.95
C MET A 77 3.46 10.68 -9.26
N GLU A 78 3.97 11.50 -8.33
CA GLU A 78 5.29 12.14 -8.43
C GLU A 78 6.40 11.09 -8.59
N LYS A 79 6.41 10.08 -7.71
CA LYS A 79 7.39 8.99 -7.69
C LYS A 79 7.41 8.19 -8.98
N THR A 80 6.25 7.94 -9.56
CA THR A 80 6.10 7.15 -10.79
C THR A 80 6.20 7.99 -12.07
N GLY A 81 6.22 9.32 -11.96
CA GLY A 81 6.40 10.26 -13.07
C GLY A 81 5.10 10.63 -13.81
N PHE A 82 3.93 10.36 -13.23
CA PHE A 82 2.65 10.80 -13.78
C PHE A 82 2.32 12.20 -13.26
N THR A 83 2.42 13.21 -14.12
CA THR A 83 2.19 14.61 -13.72
C THR A 83 0.87 15.19 -14.22
N LYS A 84 0.15 14.48 -15.10
CA LYS A 84 -1.12 14.91 -15.71
C LYS A 84 -1.86 13.74 -16.38
N GLY A 85 -3.11 13.97 -16.80
CA GLY A 85 -3.88 13.06 -17.66
C GLY A 85 -4.19 11.71 -17.01
N LEU A 86 -4.53 11.72 -15.72
CA LEU A 86 -4.74 10.51 -14.94
C LEU A 86 -6.04 10.59 -14.16
N GLU A 87 -6.82 9.52 -14.22
CA GLU A 87 -8.02 9.32 -13.41
C GLU A 87 -7.81 8.15 -12.46
N ILE A 88 -7.85 8.43 -11.16
CA ILE A 88 -7.70 7.45 -10.08
C ILE A 88 -9.02 7.39 -9.31
N THR A 89 -9.65 6.22 -9.27
CA THR A 89 -10.82 5.97 -8.41
C THR A 89 -10.50 4.88 -7.40
N SER A 90 -10.90 5.10 -6.15
CA SER A 90 -10.59 4.21 -5.04
C SER A 90 -11.87 3.78 -4.34
N MET A 91 -12.03 2.48 -4.14
CA MET A 91 -13.19 1.88 -3.49
C MET A 91 -12.71 0.82 -2.51
N ALA A 92 -13.28 0.80 -1.31
CA ALA A 92 -12.84 -0.09 -0.24
C ALA A 92 -14.03 -0.81 0.38
N ASP A 93 -13.86 -2.09 0.68
CA ASP A 93 -14.85 -2.87 1.44
C ASP A 93 -14.94 -2.42 2.92
N ILE A 94 -13.93 -1.69 3.40
CA ILE A 94 -13.79 -1.27 4.80
C ILE A 94 -13.50 0.24 4.85
N PRO A 95 -14.16 1.01 5.74
CA PRO A 95 -13.89 2.43 5.90
C PRO A 95 -12.47 2.71 6.38
N ALA A 96 -12.00 3.94 6.12
CA ALA A 96 -10.72 4.42 6.64
C ALA A 96 -10.72 4.48 8.18
N GLY A 97 -9.55 4.33 8.79
CA GLY A 97 -9.38 4.44 10.24
C GLY A 97 -9.79 3.20 11.06
N SER A 98 -10.10 2.07 10.39
CA SER A 98 -10.48 0.81 11.05
C SER A 98 -9.34 0.08 11.75
N GLY A 99 -8.10 0.56 11.65
CA GLY A 99 -6.89 -0.16 12.09
C GLY A 99 -6.47 -1.30 11.17
N LEU A 100 -7.18 -1.52 10.05
CA LEU A 100 -6.94 -2.61 9.10
C LEU A 100 -5.94 -2.30 7.96
N GLY A 101 -5.18 -1.21 8.10
CA GLY A 101 -4.09 -0.85 7.19
C GLY A 101 -4.52 -0.06 5.95
N SER A 102 -5.69 0.58 5.98
CA SER A 102 -6.32 1.12 4.76
C SER A 102 -5.48 2.09 3.94
N SER A 103 -4.71 2.97 4.59
CA SER A 103 -3.83 3.93 3.90
C SER A 103 -2.66 3.25 3.18
N SER A 104 -2.05 2.25 3.81
CA SER A 104 -0.95 1.50 3.21
C SER A 104 -1.45 0.54 2.12
N THR A 105 -2.60 -0.09 2.32
CA THR A 105 -3.28 -0.88 1.29
C THR A 105 -3.62 -0.03 0.05
N TYR A 106 -4.08 1.21 0.25
CA TYR A 106 -4.23 2.19 -0.84
C TYR A 106 -2.90 2.47 -1.54
N THR A 107 -1.85 2.76 -0.77
CA THR A 107 -0.51 3.10 -1.30
C THR A 107 0.03 1.98 -2.19
N VAL A 108 0.00 0.74 -1.69
CA VAL A 108 0.44 -0.46 -2.42
C VAL A 108 -0.41 -0.68 -3.68
N GLY A 109 -1.73 -0.59 -3.56
CA GLY A 109 -2.64 -0.78 -4.70
C GLY A 109 -2.44 0.25 -5.79
N LEU A 110 -2.24 1.52 -5.42
CA LEU A 110 -2.00 2.61 -6.36
C LEU A 110 -0.63 2.49 -7.02
N LEU A 111 0.44 2.24 -6.27
CA LEU A 111 1.79 2.03 -6.84
C LEU A 111 1.80 0.87 -7.83
N ASN A 112 1.19 -0.26 -7.47
CA ASN A 112 1.07 -1.40 -8.37
C ASN A 112 0.33 -1.01 -9.66
N ALA A 113 -0.76 -0.23 -9.56
CA ALA A 113 -1.52 0.22 -10.72
C ALA A 113 -0.71 1.17 -11.63
N LEU A 114 0.05 2.09 -11.04
CA LEU A 114 0.86 3.08 -11.76
C LEU A 114 2.07 2.43 -12.44
N HIS A 115 2.79 1.54 -11.75
CA HIS A 115 3.88 0.74 -12.34
C HIS A 115 3.38 -0.13 -13.50
N THR A 116 2.26 -0.83 -13.28
CA THR A 116 1.61 -1.62 -14.35
C THR A 116 1.22 -0.74 -15.54
N MET A 117 0.69 0.46 -15.30
CA MET A 117 0.32 1.39 -16.37
C MET A 117 1.54 1.89 -17.16
N LYS A 118 2.71 2.02 -16.54
CA LYS A 118 3.98 2.33 -17.22
C LYS A 118 4.60 1.14 -17.94
N ARG A 119 4.11 -0.07 -17.68
CA ARG A 119 4.74 -1.33 -18.08
C ARG A 119 6.09 -1.56 -17.39
N ASP A 120 6.24 -0.99 -16.19
CA ASP A 120 7.39 -1.19 -15.33
C ASP A 120 7.06 -2.34 -14.38
N TYR A 121 7.74 -3.49 -14.52
CA TYR A 121 7.58 -4.60 -13.59
C TYR A 121 8.22 -4.24 -12.24
N ILE A 122 7.46 -4.41 -11.16
CA ILE A 122 7.95 -4.22 -9.79
C ILE A 122 7.76 -5.51 -8.97
N PRO A 123 8.83 -6.09 -8.40
CA PRO A 123 8.71 -7.19 -7.45
C PRO A 123 7.94 -6.79 -6.19
N LEU A 124 7.28 -7.74 -5.53
CA LEU A 124 6.48 -7.48 -4.32
C LEU A 124 7.30 -6.82 -3.19
N TYR A 125 8.55 -7.23 -3.02
CA TYR A 125 9.45 -6.66 -2.03
C TYR A 125 9.69 -5.17 -2.29
N GLU A 126 10.05 -4.83 -3.52
CA GLU A 126 10.30 -3.43 -3.93
C GLU A 126 9.02 -2.60 -3.86
N LEU A 127 7.85 -3.17 -4.21
CA LEU A 127 6.56 -2.51 -4.06
C LEU A 127 6.25 -2.16 -2.60
N ALA A 128 6.54 -3.08 -1.67
CA ALA A 128 6.37 -2.86 -0.24
C ALA A 128 7.35 -1.81 0.30
N GLU A 129 8.63 -1.90 -0.05
CA GLU A 129 9.64 -0.91 0.37
C GLU A 129 9.36 0.48 -0.23
N GLU A 130 8.89 0.56 -1.47
CA GLU A 130 8.50 1.82 -2.09
C GLU A 130 7.31 2.46 -1.36
N ALA A 131 6.31 1.66 -0.98
CA ALA A 131 5.20 2.13 -0.16
C ALA A 131 5.67 2.58 1.23
N CYS A 132 6.58 1.85 1.88
CA CYS A 132 7.18 2.27 3.16
C CYS A 132 7.93 3.60 3.01
N TYR A 133 8.72 3.77 1.95
CA TYR A 133 9.43 5.01 1.66
C TYR A 133 8.47 6.19 1.48
N ILE A 134 7.38 6.01 0.73
CA ILE A 134 6.38 7.07 0.54
C ILE A 134 5.75 7.48 1.88
N GLU A 135 5.28 6.53 2.67
CA GLU A 135 4.55 6.87 3.89
C GLU A 135 5.46 7.33 5.04
N MET A 136 6.57 6.65 5.26
CA MET A 136 7.47 6.91 6.39
C MET A 136 8.48 8.01 6.08
N GLU A 137 9.06 8.03 4.87
CA GLU A 137 10.14 8.97 4.55
C GLU A 137 9.69 10.23 3.83
N LYS A 138 8.76 10.13 2.88
CA LYS A 138 8.23 11.29 2.16
C LYS A 138 7.13 12.00 2.92
N LEU A 139 6.14 11.26 3.42
CA LEU A 139 5.00 11.82 4.16
C LEU A 139 5.24 11.91 5.67
N LYS A 140 6.36 11.38 6.17
CA LYS A 140 6.75 11.43 7.59
C LYS A 140 5.67 10.92 8.54
N LYS A 141 4.89 9.92 8.11
CA LYS A 141 3.88 9.30 8.97
C LYS A 141 4.55 8.48 10.09
N PRO A 142 4.11 8.61 11.35
CA PRO A 142 4.67 7.86 12.47
C PRO A 142 4.13 6.43 12.48
N MET A 143 4.65 5.58 11.60
CA MET A 143 4.21 4.20 11.45
C MET A 143 5.38 3.23 11.26
N GLY A 144 5.08 1.93 11.35
CA GLY A 144 6.03 0.86 11.09
C GLY A 144 5.90 0.32 9.67
N LYS A 145 6.59 -0.80 9.42
CA LYS A 145 6.65 -1.44 8.08
C LYS A 145 5.58 -2.49 7.85
N GLN A 146 4.79 -2.90 8.84
CA GLN A 146 3.95 -4.10 8.69
C GLN A 146 2.88 -3.94 7.59
N ASP A 147 2.24 -2.78 7.49
CA ASP A 147 1.02 -2.63 6.68
C ASP A 147 1.29 -2.75 5.18
N GLN A 148 2.37 -2.14 4.71
CA GLN A 148 2.77 -2.14 3.30
C GLN A 148 3.18 -3.54 2.85
N TYR A 149 3.97 -4.23 3.67
CA TYR A 149 4.38 -5.61 3.40
C TYR A 149 3.17 -6.57 3.38
N LEU A 150 2.30 -6.47 4.37
CA LEU A 150 1.14 -7.36 4.46
C LEU A 150 0.14 -7.10 3.33
N ALA A 151 -0.03 -5.85 2.90
CA ALA A 151 -0.85 -5.51 1.74
C ALA A 151 -0.24 -6.01 0.41
N ALA A 152 1.09 -5.97 0.26
CA ALA A 152 1.76 -6.43 -0.95
C ALA A 152 1.78 -7.96 -1.09
N TYR A 153 2.01 -8.69 0.00
CA TYR A 153 2.16 -10.14 -0.02
C TYR A 153 0.86 -10.91 0.20
N GLY A 154 -0.05 -10.39 1.02
CA GLY A 154 -1.30 -11.06 1.38
C GLY A 154 -1.11 -12.39 2.12
N GLY A 155 -2.16 -13.21 2.20
CA GLY A 155 -2.15 -14.54 2.83
C GLY A 155 -1.77 -14.53 4.32
N PHE A 156 -1.45 -15.71 4.87
CA PHE A 156 -0.82 -15.83 6.19
C PHE A 156 0.68 -15.55 6.07
N THR A 157 1.10 -14.42 6.63
CA THR A 157 2.44 -13.89 6.44
C THR A 157 3.13 -13.65 7.77
N VAL A 158 4.41 -14.02 7.80
CA VAL A 158 5.36 -13.74 8.87
C VAL A 158 6.39 -12.74 8.35
N LEU A 159 6.59 -11.64 9.07
CA LEU A 159 7.66 -10.68 8.80
C LEU A 159 8.72 -10.79 9.89
N LYS A 160 9.98 -10.91 9.49
CA LYS A 160 11.13 -10.76 10.38
C LYS A 160 11.85 -9.49 9.99
N ILE A 161 11.91 -8.53 10.90
CA ILE A 161 12.48 -7.21 10.66
C ILE A 161 13.81 -7.15 11.40
N ALA A 162 14.89 -6.99 10.67
CA ALA A 162 16.22 -6.85 11.25
C ALA A 162 16.41 -5.45 11.87
N ARG A 163 17.49 -5.27 12.63
CA ARG A 163 17.78 -4.00 13.33
C ARG A 163 18.09 -2.85 12.38
N ASP A 164 18.58 -3.15 11.18
CA ASP A 164 18.77 -2.17 10.11
C ASP A 164 17.48 -1.83 9.35
N GLY A 165 16.38 -2.50 9.66
CA GLY A 165 15.08 -2.34 9.02
C GLY A 165 14.88 -3.19 7.76
N SER A 166 15.82 -4.06 7.38
CA SER A 166 15.59 -5.05 6.33
C SER A 166 14.51 -6.05 6.76
N VAL A 167 13.67 -6.48 5.81
CA VAL A 167 12.53 -7.35 6.11
C VAL A 167 12.65 -8.65 5.35
N VAL A 168 12.53 -9.77 6.06
CA VAL A 168 12.36 -11.09 5.47
C VAL A 168 10.89 -11.47 5.57
N VAL A 169 10.29 -11.82 4.44
CA VAL A 169 8.89 -12.23 4.34
C VAL A 169 8.81 -13.74 4.17
N GLU A 170 8.07 -14.39 5.07
CA GLU A 170 7.86 -15.84 5.06
C GLU A 170 6.36 -16.14 5.03
N LYS A 171 5.97 -17.19 4.31
CA LYS A 171 4.62 -17.74 4.46
C LYS A 171 4.54 -18.50 5.78
N ALA A 172 3.48 -18.28 6.54
CA ALA A 172 3.28 -19.03 7.77
C ALA A 172 3.06 -20.52 7.47
N ASN A 173 3.63 -21.39 8.30
CA ASN A 173 3.39 -22.82 8.24
C ASN A 173 2.04 -23.14 8.90
N VAL A 174 0.96 -22.87 8.18
CA VAL A 174 -0.42 -23.16 8.60
C VAL A 174 -1.01 -24.29 7.77
N SER A 175 -1.90 -25.07 8.37
CA SER A 175 -2.55 -26.17 7.65
C SER A 175 -3.44 -25.64 6.53
N TYR A 176 -3.60 -26.42 5.45
CA TYR A 176 -4.47 -26.05 4.33
C TYR A 176 -5.91 -25.76 4.79
N ASN A 177 -6.42 -26.58 5.72
CA ASN A 177 -7.76 -26.40 6.30
C ASN A 177 -7.91 -25.05 7.03
N THR A 178 -6.83 -24.44 7.51
CA THR A 178 -6.87 -23.11 8.13
C THR A 178 -6.93 -21.99 7.10
N ILE A 179 -6.52 -22.24 5.85
CA ILE A 179 -6.51 -21.25 4.76
C ILE A 179 -7.84 -21.24 4.00
N GLU A 180 -8.49 -22.41 3.85
CA GLU A 180 -9.73 -22.54 3.06
C GLU A 180 -11.04 -22.28 3.80
N ASN A 181 -11.03 -22.26 5.14
CA ASN A 181 -12.21 -21.91 5.94
C ASN A 181 -12.30 -20.41 6.18
#